data_AF-A0A924QFF8-F1
#
_entry.id   AF-A0A924QFF8-F1
#
_cell.length_a   1.000
_cell.length_b   1.000
_cell.length_c   1.000
_cell.angle_alpha   90.00
_cell.angle_beta   90.00
_cell.angle_gamma   90.00
#
_symmetry.space_group_name_H-M   'P 1'
#
loop_
_entity.id
_entity.type
_entity.pdbx_description
1 polymer ?
#
loop_
_entity_poly.entity_id
_entity_poly.type
_entity_poly.pdbx_seq_one_letter_code
_entity_poly.pdbx_strand_id
1 'polypeptide(L)'
;MKTAMKSRRVWVSFFLGAAVAASFTAPPSAQAQTASAASTVAKKRIDKAADLPRFSYLAKGNLETWVRDEAVFAPFAAKLRADMESVLKQYDIADKSMQRQMLGTLLQLDMLEGKDLPALARIEAIRALEEKPADQLMSGMQTRAMIQSRQSLGLTLGNSDTPAYRAEVGRRIALSLKDMPYLTVANEVKSAKARAELVGETLVLGNVRDVLQPIVDKSGALSSELAPDVVAARYALLLRLPLKQTLIDTFGAYLTANKVDKADIW
;
A
#
# COMPACT_ATOMS: atom_id res chain seq x y z
N MET A 1 45.09 36.80 29.37
CA MET A 1 43.80 37.21 29.96
C MET A 1 43.13 35.99 30.57
N LYS A 2 43.00 36.00 31.89
CA LYS A 2 42.23 35.03 32.68
C LYS A 2 40.74 35.31 32.46
N THR A 3 39.88 34.29 32.47
CA THR A 3 38.90 34.05 33.55
C THR A 3 38.05 32.82 33.20
N ALA A 4 38.09 31.83 34.08
CA ALA A 4 37.17 30.70 34.15
C ALA A 4 36.20 30.93 35.32
N MET A 5 34.94 30.51 35.20
CA MET A 5 34.00 30.23 36.31
C MET A 5 32.86 29.38 35.74
N LYS A 6 32.70 28.09 36.05
CA LYS A 6 32.43 27.35 37.31
C LYS A 6 30.95 27.33 37.71
N SER A 7 30.35 26.16 37.47
CA SER A 7 29.19 25.47 38.07
C SER A 7 28.38 26.14 39.19
N ARG A 8 27.06 25.83 39.25
CA ARG A 8 26.48 24.98 40.31
C ARG A 8 24.99 24.64 40.07
N ARG A 9 24.68 23.35 40.27
CA ARG A 9 23.34 22.76 40.43
C ARG A 9 22.74 23.22 41.76
N VAL A 10 21.44 23.48 41.79
CA VAL A 10 20.66 23.63 43.03
C VAL A 10 19.56 22.58 43.03
N TRP A 11 19.65 21.69 44.01
CA TRP A 11 18.60 20.81 44.52
C TRP A 11 17.83 21.59 45.58
N VAL A 12 16.51 21.52 45.59
CA VAL A 12 15.70 21.82 46.78
C VAL A 12 14.65 20.73 46.94
N SER A 13 14.80 19.95 48.00
CA SER A 13 13.74 19.18 48.64
C SER A 13 13.70 19.60 50.10
N PHE A 14 12.57 20.10 50.59
CA PHE A 14 12.22 20.26 52.01
C PHE A 14 10.68 20.28 52.06
N PHE A 15 9.98 19.29 52.62
CA PHE A 15 9.74 18.90 54.03
C PHE A 15 8.28 19.23 54.44
N LEU A 16 7.55 18.17 54.79
CA LEU A 16 6.79 17.96 56.03
C LEU A 16 5.80 19.05 56.50
N GLY A 17 4.54 18.65 56.75
CA GLY A 17 3.64 19.45 57.56
C GLY A 17 2.20 18.95 57.72
N ALA A 18 1.97 18.29 58.87
CA ALA A 18 0.75 18.31 59.68
C ALA A 18 -0.55 17.62 59.19
N ALA A 19 -0.94 16.61 59.98
CA ALA A 19 -2.28 16.07 60.10
C ALA A 19 -3.20 17.02 60.88
N VAL A 20 -4.44 17.19 60.41
CA VAL A 20 -5.58 17.62 61.22
C VAL A 20 -6.74 16.68 60.92
N ALA A 21 -7.19 15.97 61.95
CA ALA A 21 -8.41 15.18 61.93
C ALA A 21 -9.61 16.12 62.10
N ALA A 22 -10.56 16.06 61.18
CA ALA A 22 -11.90 16.61 61.33
C ALA A 22 -12.90 15.64 60.71
N SER A 23 -13.60 14.91 61.58
CA SER A 23 -14.75 14.10 61.23
C SER A 23 -15.90 15.01 60.83
N PHE A 24 -16.32 14.96 59.58
CA PHE A 24 -17.59 15.55 59.14
C PHE A 24 -18.40 14.53 58.35
N THR A 25 -19.64 14.39 58.80
CA THR A 25 -20.74 13.56 58.33
C THR A 25 -21.16 13.90 56.90
N ALA A 26 -21.50 12.85 56.14
CA ALA A 26 -21.93 12.89 54.73
C ALA A 26 -23.25 13.66 54.48
N PRO A 27 -23.46 14.08 53.23
CA PRO A 27 -24.66 13.65 52.50
C PRO A 27 -24.33 13.03 51.11
N PRO A 28 -25.31 12.36 50.49
CA PRO A 28 -25.06 11.34 49.47
C PRO A 28 -25.11 11.87 48.02
N SER A 29 -24.59 11.03 47.12
CA SER A 29 -24.90 10.97 45.67
C SER A 29 -24.08 11.87 44.74
N ALA A 30 -22.78 11.56 44.59
CA ALA A 30 -22.06 11.88 43.37
C ALA A 30 -22.59 10.97 42.24
N GLN A 31 -23.29 11.56 41.28
CA GLN A 31 -23.66 10.90 40.03
C GLN A 31 -22.38 10.43 39.35
N ALA A 32 -22.18 9.11 39.34
CA ALA A 32 -21.19 8.47 38.50
C ALA A 32 -21.54 8.83 37.05
N GLN A 33 -20.72 9.69 36.44
CA GLN A 33 -20.70 9.86 34.99
C GLN A 33 -20.42 8.48 34.40
N THR A 34 -21.46 7.85 33.87
CA THR A 34 -21.32 6.68 33.03
C THR A 34 -20.51 7.10 31.82
N ALA A 35 -19.22 6.76 31.83
CA ALA A 35 -18.41 6.76 30.62
C ALA A 35 -19.17 5.91 29.60
N SER A 36 -19.69 6.56 28.56
CA SER A 36 -20.25 5.90 27.40
C SER A 36 -19.12 5.08 26.78
N ALA A 37 -19.07 3.79 27.14
CA ALA A 37 -18.26 2.83 26.42
C ALA A 37 -18.83 2.83 25.00
N ALA A 38 -18.12 3.49 24.08
CA ALA A 38 -18.38 3.38 22.67
C ALA A 38 -18.33 1.89 22.34
N SER A 39 -19.51 1.28 22.20
CA SER A 39 -19.66 -0.09 21.75
C SER A 39 -19.10 -0.16 20.34
N THR A 40 -17.83 -0.55 20.25
CA THR A 40 -17.20 -0.90 18.98
C THR A 40 -17.92 -2.15 18.53
N VAL A 41 -18.85 -1.99 17.58
CA VAL A 41 -19.54 -3.10 16.94
C VAL A 41 -18.46 -4.04 16.42
N ALA A 42 -18.36 -5.23 17.01
CA ALA A 42 -17.37 -6.22 16.61
C ALA A 42 -17.59 -6.58 15.13
N LYS A 43 -16.50 -6.56 14.34
CA LYS A 43 -16.58 -6.92 12.92
C LYS A 43 -17.03 -8.37 12.77
N LYS A 44 -17.78 -8.66 11.72
CA LYS A 44 -18.21 -10.03 11.39
C LYS A 44 -17.00 -10.82 10.91
N ARG A 45 -16.73 -11.97 11.52
CA ARG A 45 -15.58 -12.81 11.11
C ARG A 45 -15.86 -13.55 9.80
N ILE A 46 -14.85 -13.59 8.92
CA ILE A 46 -14.84 -14.37 7.68
C ILE A 46 -13.57 -15.23 7.67
N ASP A 47 -13.73 -16.55 7.62
CA ASP A 47 -12.60 -17.49 7.64
C ASP A 47 -12.19 -17.96 6.23
N LYS A 48 -13.08 -17.87 5.23
CA LYS A 48 -12.84 -18.36 3.87
C LYS A 48 -13.41 -17.43 2.80
N ALA A 49 -12.79 -17.44 1.62
CA ALA A 49 -13.15 -16.59 0.48
C ALA A 49 -14.62 -16.68 0.06
N ALA A 50 -15.23 -17.86 0.18
CA ALA A 50 -16.62 -18.08 -0.21
C ALA A 50 -17.64 -17.28 0.62
N ASP A 51 -17.27 -16.85 1.82
CA ASP A 51 -18.15 -16.11 2.74
C ASP A 51 -18.06 -14.59 2.53
N LEU A 52 -17.17 -14.11 1.63
CA LEU A 52 -17.12 -12.71 1.26
C LEU A 52 -18.40 -12.28 0.54
N PRO A 53 -18.90 -11.05 0.81
CA PRO A 53 -19.90 -10.44 -0.02
C PRO A 53 -19.45 -10.41 -1.48
N ARG A 54 -20.28 -10.95 -2.35
CA ARG A 54 -20.05 -10.93 -3.80
C ARG A 54 -20.75 -9.72 -4.39
N PHE A 55 -20.02 -8.99 -5.21
CA PHE A 55 -20.55 -7.86 -5.95
C PHE A 55 -20.53 -8.16 -7.44
N SER A 56 -21.40 -7.47 -8.18
CA SER A 56 -21.47 -7.53 -9.63
C SER A 56 -21.47 -6.10 -10.18
N TYR A 57 -20.67 -5.88 -11.22
CA TYR A 57 -20.44 -4.60 -11.86
C TYR A 57 -20.91 -4.71 -13.29
N LEU A 58 -22.03 -4.06 -13.61
CA LEU A 58 -22.53 -4.01 -14.98
C LEU A 58 -21.45 -3.41 -15.88
N ALA A 59 -21.05 -4.16 -16.89
CA ALA A 59 -20.02 -3.77 -17.84
C ALA A 59 -20.65 -3.82 -19.23
N LYS A 60 -20.56 -2.70 -19.95
CA LYS A 60 -21.10 -2.56 -21.31
C LYS A 60 -20.00 -2.12 -22.25
N GLY A 61 -20.02 -2.67 -23.45
CA GLY A 61 -19.06 -2.36 -24.49
C GLY A 61 -17.69 -3.01 -24.27
N ASN A 62 -16.67 -2.37 -24.82
CA ASN A 62 -15.30 -2.89 -24.84
C ASN A 62 -14.54 -2.50 -23.56
N LEU A 63 -14.08 -3.50 -22.80
CA LEU A 63 -13.28 -3.32 -21.59
C LEU A 63 -11.89 -2.73 -21.86
N GLU A 64 -11.32 -2.90 -23.05
CA GLU A 64 -10.08 -2.17 -23.38
C GLU A 64 -10.31 -0.65 -23.37
N THR A 65 -11.50 -0.20 -23.79
CA THR A 65 -11.89 1.21 -23.69
C THR A 65 -12.00 1.63 -22.22
N TRP A 66 -12.59 0.80 -21.36
CA TRP A 66 -12.65 1.07 -19.91
C TRP A 66 -11.26 1.23 -19.30
N VAL A 67 -10.31 0.40 -19.73
CA VAL A 67 -8.93 0.45 -19.23
C VAL A 67 -8.21 1.72 -19.68
N ARG A 68 -8.57 2.32 -20.82
CA ARG A 68 -7.87 3.48 -21.40
C ARG A 68 -8.57 4.82 -21.11
N ASP A 69 -9.88 4.87 -21.15
CA ASP A 69 -10.67 6.09 -20.96
C ASP A 69 -11.04 6.31 -19.48
N GLU A 70 -10.58 7.43 -18.92
CA GLU A 70 -10.88 7.81 -17.53
C GLU A 70 -12.39 8.02 -17.30
N ALA A 71 -13.11 8.58 -18.27
CA ALA A 71 -14.53 8.90 -18.11
C ALA A 71 -15.38 7.63 -17.95
N VAL A 72 -14.95 6.54 -18.59
CA VAL A 72 -15.59 5.22 -18.48
C VAL A 72 -15.08 4.46 -17.25
N PHE A 73 -13.79 4.58 -16.93
CA PHE A 73 -13.16 3.91 -15.79
C PHE A 73 -13.67 4.42 -14.44
N ALA A 74 -13.76 5.74 -14.27
CA ALA A 74 -13.93 6.38 -12.96
C ALA A 74 -15.21 5.94 -12.22
N PRO A 75 -16.40 5.86 -12.84
CA PRO A 75 -17.60 5.40 -12.15
C PRO A 75 -17.49 3.95 -11.66
N PHE A 76 -16.89 3.07 -12.46
CA PHE A 76 -16.63 1.68 -12.10
C PHE A 76 -15.64 1.59 -10.92
N ALA A 77 -14.52 2.31 -11.02
CA ALA A 77 -13.49 2.35 -10.00
C ALA A 77 -14.03 2.85 -8.64
N ALA A 78 -14.87 3.89 -8.67
CA ALA A 78 -15.51 4.42 -7.46
C ALA A 78 -16.43 3.39 -6.78
N LYS A 79 -17.21 2.63 -7.57
CA LYS A 79 -18.07 1.58 -7.02
C LYS A 79 -17.25 0.43 -6.44
N LEU A 80 -16.24 -0.04 -7.17
CA LEU A 80 -15.35 -1.12 -6.70
C LEU A 80 -14.64 -0.73 -5.40
N ARG A 81 -14.12 0.50 -5.32
CA ARG A 81 -13.52 1.07 -4.10
C ARG A 81 -14.50 1.00 -2.93
N ALA A 82 -15.71 1.54 -3.11
CA ALA A 82 -16.71 1.61 -2.04
C ALA A 82 -17.08 0.22 -1.53
N ASP A 83 -17.26 -0.74 -2.43
CA ASP A 83 -17.57 -2.13 -2.09
C ASP A 83 -16.41 -2.79 -1.30
N MET A 84 -15.16 -2.63 -1.75
CA MET A 84 -13.98 -3.16 -1.05
C MET A 84 -13.75 -2.53 0.33
N GLU A 85 -13.88 -1.20 0.43
CA GLU A 85 -13.75 -0.49 1.71
C GLU A 85 -14.87 -0.88 2.67
N SER A 86 -16.08 -1.08 2.16
CA SER A 86 -17.21 -1.60 2.93
C SER A 86 -16.90 -2.97 3.52
N VAL A 87 -16.32 -3.88 2.74
CA VAL A 87 -15.91 -5.21 3.22
C VAL A 87 -14.82 -5.11 4.30
N LEU A 88 -13.74 -4.35 4.06
CA LEU A 88 -12.65 -4.18 5.05
C LEU A 88 -13.12 -3.50 6.34
N LYS A 89 -14.17 -2.66 6.27
CA LYS A 89 -14.78 -2.02 7.43
C LYS A 89 -15.65 -2.99 8.23
N GLN A 90 -16.49 -3.77 7.55
CA GLN A 90 -17.52 -4.60 8.19
C GLN A 90 -17.01 -5.96 8.67
N TYR A 91 -15.96 -6.49 8.06
CA TYR A 91 -15.51 -7.86 8.28
C TYR A 91 -14.10 -7.94 8.86
N ASP A 92 -13.91 -8.89 9.77
CA ASP A 92 -12.61 -9.39 10.21
C ASP A 92 -12.25 -10.60 9.34
N ILE A 93 -11.38 -10.40 8.36
CA ILE A 93 -11.04 -11.40 7.36
C ILE A 93 -9.83 -12.20 7.86
N ALA A 94 -9.99 -13.46 8.23
CA ALA A 94 -8.88 -14.25 8.78
C ALA A 94 -7.73 -14.44 7.76
N ASP A 95 -8.07 -14.55 6.48
CA ASP A 95 -7.11 -14.73 5.40
C ASP A 95 -6.36 -13.42 5.10
N LYS A 96 -5.09 -13.36 5.54
CA LYS A 96 -4.20 -12.22 5.30
C LYS A 96 -3.92 -12.01 3.81
N SER A 97 -3.87 -13.08 3.01
CA SER A 97 -3.66 -12.96 1.56
C SER A 97 -4.82 -12.23 0.90
N MET A 98 -6.05 -12.59 1.26
CA MET A 98 -7.24 -11.88 0.77
C MET A 98 -7.25 -10.41 1.20
N GLN A 99 -6.90 -10.13 2.46
CA GLN A 99 -6.77 -8.74 2.93
C GLN A 99 -5.73 -7.96 2.12
N ARG A 100 -4.53 -8.54 1.88
CA ARG A 100 -3.47 -7.92 1.09
C ARG A 100 -3.91 -7.68 -0.36
N GLN A 101 -4.64 -8.61 -0.97
CA GLN A 101 -5.16 -8.44 -2.32
C GLN A 101 -6.13 -7.25 -2.40
N MET A 102 -7.10 -7.16 -1.49
CA MET A 102 -8.05 -6.04 -1.46
C MET A 102 -7.35 -4.70 -1.21
N LEU A 103 -6.42 -4.66 -0.25
CA LEU A 103 -5.60 -3.47 0.03
C LEU A 103 -4.72 -3.11 -1.17
N GLY A 104 -4.21 -4.10 -1.91
CA GLY A 104 -3.43 -3.91 -3.13
C GLY A 104 -4.25 -3.28 -4.26
N THR A 105 -5.51 -3.69 -4.44
CA THR A 105 -6.41 -3.03 -5.40
C THR A 105 -6.72 -1.60 -4.97
N LEU A 106 -7.01 -1.36 -3.68
CA LEU A 106 -7.22 0.00 -3.16
C LEU A 106 -5.98 0.88 -3.32
N LEU A 107 -4.78 0.32 -3.12
CA LEU A 107 -3.53 1.02 -3.37
C LEU A 107 -3.38 1.43 -4.84
N GLN A 108 -3.72 0.55 -5.78
CA GLN A 108 -3.69 0.87 -7.21
C GLN A 108 -4.67 1.99 -7.56
N LEU A 109 -5.89 1.94 -7.00
CA LEU A 109 -6.89 3.00 -7.15
C LEU A 109 -6.40 4.33 -6.55
N ASP A 110 -5.80 4.31 -5.36
CA ASP A 110 -5.22 5.50 -4.73
C ASP A 110 -4.14 6.11 -5.63
N MET A 111 -3.30 5.27 -6.23
CA MET A 111 -2.26 5.72 -7.15
C MET A 111 -2.81 6.29 -8.47
N LEU A 112 -3.87 5.69 -9.03
CA LEU A 112 -4.56 6.17 -10.23
C LEU A 112 -5.31 7.48 -10.00
N GLU A 113 -5.79 7.71 -8.78
CA GLU A 113 -6.50 8.93 -8.37
C GLU A 113 -5.56 10.03 -7.82
N GLY A 114 -4.26 9.73 -7.68
CA GLY A 114 -3.27 10.68 -7.15
C GLY A 114 -3.35 10.88 -5.63
N LYS A 115 -3.97 9.95 -4.91
CA LYS A 115 -4.16 9.98 -3.46
C LYS A 115 -2.96 9.39 -2.73
N ASP A 116 -1.87 10.15 -2.68
CA ASP A 116 -0.59 9.72 -2.10
C ASP A 116 -0.70 9.30 -0.63
N LEU A 117 -1.41 10.05 0.21
CA LEU A 117 -1.53 9.75 1.64
C LEU A 117 -2.27 8.43 1.90
N PRO A 118 -3.47 8.20 1.33
CA PRO A 118 -4.11 6.88 1.37
C PRO A 118 -3.21 5.76 0.84
N ALA A 119 -2.53 5.97 -0.29
CA ALA A 119 -1.62 4.97 -0.86
C ALA A 119 -0.53 4.57 0.13
N LEU A 120 0.15 5.53 0.77
CA LEU A 120 1.18 5.26 1.77
C LEU A 120 0.62 4.47 2.97
N ALA A 121 -0.57 4.83 3.46
CA ALA A 121 -1.21 4.10 4.55
C ALA A 121 -1.57 2.66 4.16
N ARG A 122 -2.05 2.44 2.92
CA ARG A 122 -2.34 1.09 2.39
C ARG A 122 -1.09 0.25 2.30
N ILE A 123 0.05 0.83 1.92
CA ILE A 123 1.32 0.11 1.88
C ILE A 123 1.71 -0.38 3.27
N GLU A 124 1.62 0.45 4.32
CA GLU A 124 1.94 -0.01 5.68
C GLU A 124 0.99 -1.10 6.16
N ALA A 125 -0.31 -1.01 5.81
CA ALA A 125 -1.28 -2.07 6.12
C ALA A 125 -0.94 -3.39 5.41
N ILE A 126 -0.55 -3.35 4.14
CA ILE A 126 -0.10 -4.54 3.38
C ILE A 126 1.16 -5.12 4.03
N ARG A 127 2.15 -4.27 4.35
CA ARG A 127 3.41 -4.68 4.98
C ARG A 127 3.18 -5.37 6.33
N ALA A 128 2.25 -4.88 7.15
CA ALA A 128 1.90 -5.49 8.43
C ALA A 128 1.27 -6.88 8.29
N LEU A 129 0.71 -7.20 7.13
CA LEU A 129 0.13 -8.50 6.81
C LEU A 129 1.14 -9.47 6.18
N GLU A 130 2.33 -9.01 5.79
CA GLU A 130 3.38 -9.87 5.25
C GLU A 130 4.06 -10.67 6.36
N GLU A 131 4.34 -11.94 6.08
CA GLU A 131 4.94 -12.86 7.04
C GLU A 131 6.42 -13.13 6.75
N LYS A 132 6.80 -13.06 5.47
CA LYS A 132 8.20 -13.23 5.06
C LYS A 132 8.96 -11.90 5.21
N PRO A 133 10.16 -11.91 5.80
CA PRO A 133 10.98 -10.70 5.93
C PRO A 133 11.29 -10.03 4.58
N ALA A 134 11.52 -10.82 3.53
CA ALA A 134 11.77 -10.30 2.19
C ALA A 134 10.57 -9.50 1.66
N ASP A 135 9.36 -10.04 1.80
CA ASP A 135 8.12 -9.40 1.36
C ASP A 135 7.85 -8.12 2.18
N GLN A 136 8.10 -8.15 3.49
CA GLN A 136 8.00 -6.96 4.36
C GLN A 136 8.96 -5.85 3.95
N LEU A 137 10.20 -6.18 3.59
CA LEU A 137 11.21 -5.21 3.14
C LEU A 137 10.84 -4.61 1.78
N MET A 138 10.41 -5.45 0.84
CA MET A 138 10.06 -5.05 -0.52
C MET A 138 8.70 -4.36 -0.62
N SER A 139 7.82 -4.55 0.39
CA SER A 139 6.43 -4.11 0.37
C SER A 139 6.29 -2.62 0.03
N GLY A 140 5.63 -2.33 -1.09
CA GLY A 140 5.36 -0.98 -1.61
C GLY A 140 6.58 -0.12 -1.91
N MET A 141 7.79 -0.68 -2.01
CA MET A 141 9.01 0.08 -2.34
C MET A 141 8.86 0.89 -3.63
N GLN A 142 8.41 0.25 -4.71
CA GLN A 142 8.24 0.90 -6.02
C GLN A 142 7.23 2.04 -5.92
N THR A 143 6.09 1.81 -5.26
CA THR A 143 5.04 2.82 -5.09
C THR A 143 5.50 4.00 -4.24
N ARG A 144 6.24 3.76 -3.15
CA ARG A 144 6.85 4.86 -2.37
C ARG A 144 7.82 5.67 -3.22
N ALA A 145 8.67 5.01 -4.03
CA ALA A 145 9.58 5.69 -4.93
C ALA A 145 8.81 6.57 -5.93
N MET A 146 7.75 6.06 -6.56
CA MET A 146 6.89 6.83 -7.47
C MET A 146 6.28 8.07 -6.81
N ILE A 147 5.69 7.91 -5.62
CA ILE A 147 5.09 9.02 -4.85
C ILE A 147 6.15 10.07 -4.55
N GLN A 148 7.26 9.67 -3.95
CA GLN A 148 8.32 10.60 -3.55
C GLN A 148 9.01 11.28 -4.73
N SER A 149 9.14 10.59 -5.87
CA SER A 149 9.68 11.18 -7.10
C SER A 149 8.78 12.26 -7.66
N ARG A 150 7.45 12.01 -7.72
CA ARG A 150 6.49 13.04 -8.14
C ARG A 150 6.56 14.26 -7.22
N GLN A 151 6.55 14.04 -5.91
CA GLN A 151 6.59 15.11 -4.91
C GLN A 151 7.87 15.94 -5.01
N SER A 152 9.05 15.31 -5.12
CA SER A 152 10.32 16.04 -5.22
C SER A 152 10.46 16.86 -6.50
N LEU A 153 9.76 16.47 -7.56
CA LEU A 153 9.80 17.14 -8.87
C LEU A 153 8.61 18.06 -9.10
N GLY A 154 7.68 18.19 -8.14
CA GLY A 154 6.46 18.98 -8.32
C GLY A 154 5.53 18.46 -9.41
N LEU A 155 5.53 17.15 -9.67
CA LEU A 155 4.73 16.51 -10.72
C LEU A 155 3.38 16.05 -10.18
N THR A 156 2.37 16.09 -11.05
CA THR A 156 1.06 15.45 -10.89
C THR A 156 0.98 14.23 -11.80
N LEU A 157 -0.08 13.42 -11.67
CA LEU A 157 -0.25 12.25 -12.55
C LEU A 157 -0.21 12.63 -14.04
N GLY A 158 -0.90 13.71 -14.42
CA GLY A 158 -1.03 14.16 -15.81
C GLY A 158 0.25 14.66 -16.48
N ASN A 159 1.35 14.88 -15.72
CA ASN A 159 2.62 15.33 -16.27
C ASN A 159 3.82 14.49 -15.79
N SER A 160 3.56 13.29 -15.25
CA SER A 160 4.59 12.49 -14.59
C SER A 160 5.47 11.68 -15.55
N ASP A 161 5.09 11.48 -16.82
CA ASP A 161 5.89 10.68 -17.77
C ASP A 161 7.06 11.46 -18.40
N THR A 162 8.06 11.78 -17.58
CA THR A 162 9.26 12.50 -18.02
C THR A 162 10.54 11.69 -17.77
N PRO A 163 11.62 11.91 -18.54
CA PRO A 163 12.93 11.32 -18.24
C PRO A 163 13.41 11.60 -16.82
N ALA A 164 13.16 12.81 -16.30
CA ALA A 164 13.52 13.21 -14.94
C ALA A 164 12.77 12.38 -13.89
N TYR A 165 11.47 12.15 -14.07
CA TYR A 165 10.68 11.29 -13.19
C TYR A 165 11.20 9.85 -13.19
N ARG A 166 11.44 9.27 -14.37
CA ARG A 166 11.96 7.90 -14.51
C ARG A 166 13.32 7.76 -13.82
N ALA A 167 14.23 8.70 -14.03
CA ALA A 167 15.53 8.72 -13.36
C ALA A 167 15.41 8.79 -11.83
N GLU A 168 14.54 9.67 -11.32
CA GLU A 168 14.34 9.85 -9.89
C GLU A 168 13.69 8.62 -9.23
N VAL A 169 12.74 7.95 -9.90
CA VAL A 169 12.19 6.66 -9.44
C VAL A 169 13.28 5.60 -9.32
N GLY A 170 14.10 5.42 -10.37
CA GLY A 170 15.22 4.47 -10.34
C GLY A 170 16.21 4.76 -9.21
N ARG A 171 16.58 6.03 -9.02
CA ARG A 171 17.46 6.47 -7.94
C ARG A 171 16.91 6.11 -6.56
N ARG A 172 15.61 6.35 -6.32
CA ARG A 172 14.97 6.03 -5.03
C ARG A 172 14.86 4.54 -4.77
N ILE A 173 14.54 3.75 -5.79
CA ILE A 173 14.53 2.28 -5.68
C ILE A 173 15.94 1.78 -5.36
N ALA A 174 16.97 2.26 -6.06
CA ALA A 174 18.36 1.88 -5.80
C ALA A 174 18.80 2.21 -4.36
N LEU A 175 18.43 3.40 -3.85
CA LEU A 175 18.69 3.77 -2.47
C LEU A 175 17.98 2.83 -1.49
N SER A 176 16.70 2.53 -1.73
CA SER A 176 15.96 1.62 -0.85
C SER A 176 16.55 0.22 -0.82
N LEU A 177 17.04 -0.29 -1.96
CA LEU A 177 17.65 -1.62 -2.06
C LEU A 177 19.02 -1.70 -1.40
N LYS A 178 19.79 -0.62 -1.41
CA LYS A 178 21.14 -0.57 -0.83
C LYS A 178 21.16 -0.95 0.66
N ASP A 179 20.10 -0.58 1.39
CA ASP A 179 19.99 -0.81 2.83
C ASP A 179 19.38 -2.20 3.16
N MET A 180 18.98 -2.98 2.14
CA MET A 180 18.36 -4.29 2.34
C MET A 180 19.41 -5.41 2.34
N PRO A 181 19.33 -6.39 3.26
CA PRO A 181 20.23 -7.54 3.25
C PRO A 181 20.06 -8.36 1.96
N TYR A 182 21.11 -8.41 1.12
CA TYR A 182 21.04 -9.03 -0.20
C TYR A 182 20.50 -10.46 -0.17
N LEU A 183 21.02 -11.31 0.72
CA LEU A 183 20.60 -12.71 0.83
C LEU A 183 19.12 -12.87 1.20
N THR A 184 18.53 -11.87 1.85
CA THR A 184 17.10 -11.86 2.20
C THR A 184 16.25 -11.48 1.00
N VAL A 185 16.64 -10.46 0.21
CA VAL A 185 15.78 -9.88 -0.83
C VAL A 185 16.11 -10.33 -2.26
N ALA A 186 17.23 -11.02 -2.49
CA ALA A 186 17.71 -11.35 -3.83
C ALA A 186 16.68 -12.09 -4.69
N ASN A 187 15.91 -13.01 -4.12
CA ASN A 187 14.87 -13.72 -4.85
C ASN A 187 13.73 -12.79 -5.26
N GLU A 188 13.24 -11.95 -4.35
CA GLU A 188 12.18 -10.99 -4.66
C GLU A 188 12.63 -9.94 -5.68
N VAL A 189 13.89 -9.50 -5.63
CA VAL A 189 14.45 -8.59 -6.63
C VAL A 189 14.56 -9.26 -8.01
N LYS A 190 14.99 -10.52 -8.08
CA LYS A 190 15.00 -11.30 -9.34
C LYS A 190 13.59 -11.44 -9.91
N SER A 191 12.62 -11.80 -9.07
CA SER A 191 11.22 -11.91 -9.50
C SER A 191 10.63 -10.56 -9.90
N ALA A 192 10.98 -9.46 -9.22
CA ALA A 192 10.58 -8.11 -9.61
C ALA A 192 11.16 -7.70 -10.97
N LYS A 193 12.44 -7.99 -11.22
CA LYS A 193 13.09 -7.78 -12.53
C LYS A 193 12.38 -8.58 -13.63
N ALA A 194 12.17 -9.88 -13.42
CA ALA A 194 11.49 -10.73 -14.40
C ALA A 194 10.08 -10.22 -14.73
N ARG A 195 9.31 -9.80 -13.71
CA ARG A 195 7.99 -9.18 -13.91
C ARG A 195 8.08 -7.88 -14.72
N ALA A 196 9.11 -7.07 -14.52
CA ALA A 196 9.35 -5.85 -15.30
C ALA A 196 9.76 -6.16 -16.75
N GLU A 197 10.54 -7.21 -17.00
CA GLU A 197 10.89 -7.64 -18.37
C GLU A 197 9.67 -8.10 -19.15
N LEU A 198 8.78 -8.83 -18.49
CA LEU A 198 7.56 -9.39 -19.07
C LEU A 198 6.46 -8.36 -19.32
N VAL A 199 6.37 -7.29 -18.53
CA VAL A 199 5.27 -6.32 -18.70
C VAL A 199 5.34 -5.67 -20.08
N GLY A 200 4.21 -5.63 -20.78
CA GLY A 200 4.08 -5.02 -22.09
C GLY A 200 2.61 -4.77 -22.38
N GLU A 201 2.31 -3.80 -23.25
CA GLU A 201 0.93 -3.41 -23.56
C GLU A 201 0.09 -4.61 -24.05
N THR A 202 0.64 -5.43 -24.95
CA THR A 202 -0.02 -6.65 -25.44
C THR A 202 -0.34 -7.63 -24.31
N LEU A 203 0.58 -7.85 -23.36
CA LEU A 203 0.34 -8.76 -22.24
C LEU A 203 -0.74 -8.20 -21.30
N VAL A 204 -0.68 -6.89 -21.01
CA VAL A 204 -1.63 -6.22 -20.11
C VAL A 204 -3.04 -6.27 -20.68
N LEU A 205 -3.19 -5.97 -21.98
CA LEU A 205 -4.50 -5.97 -22.64
C LEU A 205 -4.95 -7.36 -23.04
N GLY A 206 -4.04 -8.32 -23.21
CA GLY A 206 -4.35 -9.71 -23.52
C GLY A 206 -5.30 -10.32 -22.49
N ASN A 207 -5.06 -10.13 -21.19
CA ASN A 207 -6.00 -10.60 -20.16
C ASN A 207 -7.38 -9.93 -20.28
N VAL A 208 -7.42 -8.63 -20.57
CA VAL A 208 -8.67 -7.88 -20.72
C VAL A 208 -9.48 -8.41 -21.91
N ARG A 209 -8.82 -8.60 -23.05
CA ARG A 209 -9.44 -9.02 -24.30
C ARG A 209 -9.81 -10.50 -24.31
N ASP A 210 -8.93 -11.36 -23.81
CA ASP A 210 -9.03 -12.80 -24.03
C ASP A 210 -9.70 -13.53 -22.84
N VAL A 211 -9.77 -12.89 -21.65
CA VAL A 211 -10.39 -13.46 -20.44
C VAL A 211 -11.58 -12.64 -19.97
N LEU A 212 -11.42 -11.34 -19.74
CA LEU A 212 -12.48 -10.52 -19.13
C LEU A 212 -13.60 -10.19 -20.11
N GLN A 213 -13.27 -9.80 -21.35
CA GLN A 213 -14.26 -9.41 -22.35
C GLN A 213 -15.25 -10.53 -22.66
N PRO A 214 -14.84 -11.79 -22.91
CA PRO A 214 -15.79 -12.88 -23.18
C PRO A 214 -16.74 -13.17 -22.01
N ILE A 215 -16.34 -12.88 -20.77
CA ILE A 215 -17.20 -13.03 -19.59
C ILE A 215 -18.27 -11.94 -19.57
N VAL A 216 -17.88 -10.70 -19.87
CA VAL A 216 -18.81 -9.57 -19.99
C VAL A 216 -19.76 -9.76 -21.16
N ASP A 217 -19.29 -10.24 -22.31
CA ASP A 217 -20.14 -10.47 -23.49
C ASP A 217 -21.23 -11.51 -23.19
N LYS A 218 -20.94 -12.50 -22.33
CA LYS A 218 -21.90 -13.55 -21.94
C LYS A 218 -22.85 -13.13 -20.82
N SER A 219 -22.35 -12.39 -19.83
CA SER A 219 -23.08 -12.14 -18.57
C SER A 219 -23.56 -10.69 -18.40
N GLY A 220 -23.01 -9.75 -19.17
CA GLY A 220 -23.22 -8.31 -19.03
C GLY A 220 -22.56 -7.67 -17.81
N ALA A 221 -21.74 -8.41 -17.05
CA ALA A 221 -21.16 -7.91 -15.81
C ALA A 221 -19.80 -8.56 -15.46
N LEU A 222 -19.02 -7.85 -14.65
CA LEU A 222 -17.84 -8.38 -13.97
C LEU A 222 -18.18 -8.72 -12.52
N SER A 223 -17.68 -9.84 -12.02
CA SER A 223 -17.80 -10.18 -10.60
C SER A 223 -16.73 -9.46 -9.75
N SER A 224 -16.93 -9.40 -8.43
CA SER A 224 -15.95 -8.86 -7.49
C SER A 224 -14.58 -9.55 -7.52
N GLU A 225 -14.52 -10.81 -7.95
CA GLU A 225 -13.25 -11.53 -8.11
C GLU A 225 -12.47 -11.07 -9.34
N LEU A 226 -13.15 -10.62 -10.41
CA LEU A 226 -12.54 -10.26 -11.70
C LEU A 226 -12.41 -8.75 -11.91
N ALA A 227 -13.26 -7.95 -11.26
CA ALA A 227 -13.21 -6.50 -11.33
C ALA A 227 -11.82 -5.88 -11.00
N PRO A 228 -11.04 -6.41 -10.04
CA PRO A 228 -9.68 -5.92 -9.77
C PRO A 228 -8.74 -5.97 -10.98
N ASP A 229 -8.95 -6.89 -11.93
CA ASP A 229 -8.06 -7.04 -13.08
C ASP A 229 -8.16 -5.86 -14.05
N VAL A 230 -9.32 -5.20 -14.14
CA VAL A 230 -9.49 -3.96 -14.92
C VAL A 230 -8.66 -2.82 -14.31
N VAL A 231 -8.66 -2.71 -12.98
CA VAL A 231 -7.83 -1.75 -12.24
C VAL A 231 -6.35 -2.05 -12.44
N ALA A 232 -5.96 -3.32 -12.30
CA ALA A 232 -4.59 -3.76 -12.46
C ALA A 232 -4.07 -3.48 -13.88
N ALA A 233 -4.91 -3.67 -14.91
CA ALA A 233 -4.57 -3.34 -16.28
C ALA A 233 -4.35 -1.84 -16.48
N ARG A 234 -5.26 -0.99 -16.02
CA ARG A 234 -5.11 0.48 -16.13
C ARG A 234 -3.88 0.98 -15.36
N TYR A 235 -3.68 0.51 -14.13
CA TYR A 235 -2.50 0.81 -13.33
C TYR A 235 -1.20 0.38 -14.05
N ALA A 236 -1.20 -0.81 -14.67
CA ALA A 236 -0.06 -1.28 -15.43
C ALA A 236 0.27 -0.35 -16.61
N LEU A 237 -0.73 0.01 -17.42
CA LEU A 237 -0.54 0.86 -18.60
C LEU A 237 -0.06 2.26 -18.24
N LEU A 238 -0.70 2.88 -17.25
CA LEU A 238 -0.48 4.31 -16.96
C LEU A 238 0.72 4.55 -16.04
N LEU A 239 0.98 3.63 -15.11
CA LEU A 239 1.97 3.89 -14.05
C LEU A 239 3.17 2.95 -14.07
N ARG A 240 3.04 1.69 -14.51
CA ARG A 240 4.18 0.74 -14.54
C ARG A 240 4.89 0.67 -15.88
N LEU A 241 4.14 0.61 -16.98
CA LEU A 241 4.70 0.44 -18.31
C LEU A 241 5.69 1.55 -18.68
N PRO A 242 5.44 2.84 -18.38
CA PRO A 242 6.41 3.90 -18.61
C PRO A 242 7.72 3.72 -17.82
N LEU A 243 7.67 3.02 -16.69
CA LEU A 243 8.82 2.72 -15.84
C LEU A 243 9.53 1.41 -16.18
N LYS A 244 9.07 0.67 -17.19
CA LYS A 244 9.58 -0.68 -17.53
C LYS A 244 11.11 -0.73 -17.55
N GLN A 245 11.74 0.09 -18.39
CA GLN A 245 13.19 0.07 -18.56
C GLN A 245 13.92 0.47 -17.28
N THR A 246 13.43 1.52 -16.60
CA THR A 246 13.95 1.96 -15.30
C THR A 246 13.97 0.83 -14.27
N LEU A 247 12.88 0.05 -14.19
CA LEU A 247 12.79 -1.08 -13.26
C LEU A 247 13.78 -2.19 -13.62
N ILE A 248 13.87 -2.56 -14.91
CA ILE A 248 14.80 -3.57 -15.40
C ILE A 248 16.24 -3.19 -15.06
N ASP A 249 16.64 -1.97 -15.40
CA ASP A 249 18.00 -1.47 -15.20
C ASP A 249 18.34 -1.37 -13.72
N THR A 250 17.42 -0.84 -12.90
CA THR A 250 17.66 -0.65 -11.46
C THR A 250 17.80 -1.98 -10.73
N PHE A 251 16.89 -2.94 -10.98
CA PHE A 251 16.99 -4.26 -10.37
C PHE A 251 18.19 -5.05 -10.91
N GLY A 252 18.49 -4.93 -12.21
CA GLY A 252 19.66 -5.55 -12.83
C GLY A 252 20.96 -5.06 -12.21
N ALA A 253 21.13 -3.73 -12.06
CA ALA A 253 22.31 -3.13 -11.46
C ALA A 253 22.50 -3.60 -10.00
N TYR A 254 21.43 -3.64 -9.20
CA TYR A 254 21.50 -4.14 -7.83
C TYR A 254 21.94 -5.62 -7.77
N LEU A 255 21.37 -6.47 -8.62
CA LEU A 255 21.71 -7.90 -8.67
C LEU A 255 23.16 -8.13 -9.11
N THR A 256 23.66 -7.36 -10.08
CA THR A 256 25.05 -7.43 -10.54
C THR A 256 26.03 -6.95 -9.48
N ALA A 257 25.73 -5.84 -8.81
CA ALA A 257 26.60 -5.26 -7.77
C ALA A 257 26.76 -6.17 -6.53
N ASN A 258 25.79 -7.04 -6.28
CA ASN A 258 25.79 -7.98 -5.16
C ASN A 258 26.02 -9.43 -5.61
N LYS A 259 26.49 -9.64 -6.85
CA LYS A 259 26.79 -10.98 -7.35
C LYS A 259 27.89 -11.58 -6.48
N VAL A 260 27.54 -12.58 -5.69
CA VAL A 260 28.50 -13.45 -5.02
C VAL A 260 28.81 -14.58 -5.99
N ASP A 261 30.02 -14.60 -6.54
CA ASP A 261 30.48 -15.75 -7.31
C ASP A 261 30.53 -16.94 -6.34
N LYS A 262 29.62 -17.91 -6.54
CA LYS A 262 29.73 -19.19 -5.84
C LYS A 262 30.96 -19.87 -6.40
N ALA A 263 31.94 -20.18 -5.55
CA ALA A 263 33.06 -21.01 -5.93
C ALA A 263 32.51 -22.30 -6.55
N ASP A 264 33.02 -22.65 -7.74
CA ASP A 264 32.69 -23.91 -8.38
C ASP A 264 33.26 -25.02 -7.49
N ILE A 265 32.37 -25.85 -6.95
CA ILE A 265 32.72 -26.97 -6.06
C ILE A 265 32.57 -28.32 -6.79
N TRP A 266 32.58 -28.30 -8.12
CA TRP A 266 32.58 -29.48 -8.99
C TRP A 266 33.93 -29.66 -9.69
#